data_AF-A0AA39Q486-F1
#
_entry.id   AF-A0AA39Q486-F1
#
_cell.length_a   1.000
_cell.length_b   1.000
_cell.length_c   1.000
_cell.angle_alpha   90.00
_cell.angle_beta   90.00
_cell.angle_gamma   90.00
#
_symmetry.space_group_name_H-M   'P 1'
#
loop_
_entity.id
_entity.type
_entity.pdbx_description
1 polymer ?
#
loop_
_entity_poly.entity_id
_entity_poly.type
_entity_poly.pdbx_seq_one_letter_code
_entity_poly.pdbx_strand_id
1 'polypeptide(L)'
;MKDTWRIVALDLVPEGRIYERLHEAESLIAEFIMAGDIPGWNHKTLSQSRNGPPQQHQNYRLVLGTIGRSLTSFRSSWEMVNAVKEAMIAHQQDFEKLRIMHQDISVGNTLITEDTDGKPGGILIDWDLCQSLEKLNVKHRSIERTFVAGLK
;
A
#
# COMPACT_ATOMS: atom_id res chain seq x y z
N MET A 1 2.72 -3.11 -13.26
CA MET A 1 4.10 -3.19 -12.76
C MET A 1 4.55 -1.79 -12.36
N LYS A 2 5.19 -1.67 -11.19
CA LYS A 2 5.65 -0.41 -10.59
C LYS A 2 7.11 -0.57 -10.18
N ASP A 3 7.96 0.37 -10.60
CA ASP A 3 9.38 0.45 -10.21
C ASP A 3 9.59 1.75 -9.42
N THR A 4 10.19 1.65 -8.24
CA THR A 4 10.41 2.79 -7.34
C THR A 4 11.81 2.78 -6.73
N TRP A 5 12.31 3.95 -6.37
CA TRP A 5 13.48 4.09 -5.50
C TRP A 5 13.01 4.27 -4.07
N ARG A 6 13.01 3.18 -3.30
CA ARG A 6 12.59 3.23 -1.89
C ARG A 6 13.76 3.64 -1.01
N ILE A 7 13.47 4.41 0.03
CA ILE A 7 14.44 4.67 1.10
C ILE A 7 14.61 3.39 1.91
N VAL A 8 15.87 2.99 2.13
CA VAL A 8 16.21 1.86 2.99
C VAL A 8 16.28 2.35 4.44
N ALA A 9 15.21 2.14 5.18
CA ALA A 9 15.12 2.43 6.61
C ALA A 9 14.43 1.28 7.34
N LEU A 10 14.80 1.06 8.62
CA LEU A 10 14.30 -0.07 9.43
C LEU A 10 12.80 0.03 9.73
N ASP A 11 12.25 1.24 9.78
CA ASP A 11 10.86 1.52 10.13
C ASP A 11 9.92 1.66 8.92
N LEU A 12 10.47 1.71 7.71
CA LEU A 12 9.69 1.76 6.47
C LEU A 12 9.38 0.35 5.97
N VAL A 13 8.09 0.09 5.77
CA VAL A 13 7.59 -1.15 5.16
C VAL A 13 7.41 -0.88 3.67
N PRO A 14 8.01 -1.68 2.78
CA PRO A 14 7.73 -1.55 1.36
C PRO A 14 6.33 -2.09 1.03
N GLU A 15 5.63 -1.44 0.09
CA GLU A 15 4.26 -1.78 -0.33
C GLU A 15 4.06 -3.26 -0.67
N GLY A 16 5.06 -3.94 -1.23
CA GLY A 16 4.94 -5.37 -1.51
C GLY A 16 4.66 -6.22 -0.25
N ARG A 17 5.18 -5.84 0.91
CA ARG A 17 4.86 -6.52 2.19
C ARG A 17 3.44 -6.24 2.66
N ILE A 18 2.83 -5.15 2.21
CA ILE A 18 1.42 -4.85 2.46
C ILE A 18 0.56 -5.75 1.58
N TYR A 19 0.90 -5.85 0.29
CA TYR A 19 0.24 -6.77 -0.63
C TYR A 19 0.33 -8.23 -0.17
N GLU A 20 1.48 -8.70 0.33
CA GLU A 20 1.61 -10.04 0.92
C GLU A 20 0.59 -10.27 2.04
N ARG A 21 0.47 -9.33 2.99
CA ARG A 21 -0.47 -9.45 4.12
C ARG A 21 -1.93 -9.44 3.68
N LEU A 22 -2.26 -8.58 2.71
CA LEU A 22 -3.61 -8.50 2.14
C LEU A 22 -3.94 -9.81 1.39
N HIS A 23 -2.98 -10.33 0.63
CA HIS A 23 -3.14 -11.59 -0.10
C HIS A 23 -3.33 -12.79 0.85
N GLU A 24 -2.53 -12.90 1.92
CA GLU A 24 -2.66 -13.93 2.96
C GLU A 24 -4.02 -13.87 3.68
N ALA A 25 -4.67 -12.71 3.72
CA ALA A 25 -5.98 -12.51 4.35
C ALA A 25 -7.18 -12.73 3.40
N GLU A 26 -6.90 -13.19 2.19
CA GLU A 26 -7.89 -13.37 1.12
C GLU A 26 -8.67 -12.08 0.85
N SER A 27 -7.96 -10.94 0.85
CA SER A 27 -8.53 -9.64 0.56
C SER A 27 -8.84 -9.48 -0.93
N LEU A 28 -9.87 -8.67 -1.22
CA LEU A 28 -10.28 -8.32 -2.59
C LEU A 28 -9.38 -7.21 -3.15
N ILE A 29 -8.10 -7.54 -3.36
CA ILE A 29 -7.05 -6.63 -3.82
C ILE A 29 -6.47 -7.07 -5.17
N ALA A 30 -5.68 -6.20 -5.80
CA ALA A 30 -5.02 -6.56 -7.04
C ALA A 30 -4.14 -7.80 -6.83
N GLU A 31 -4.20 -8.74 -7.77
CA GLU A 31 -3.48 -10.01 -7.72
C GLU A 31 -1.99 -9.73 -7.52
N PHE A 32 -1.45 -10.18 -6.39
CA PHE A 32 -0.04 -10.00 -6.08
C PHE A 32 0.78 -11.10 -6.74
N ILE A 33 1.73 -10.72 -7.61
CA ILE A 33 2.63 -11.67 -8.28
C ILE A 33 3.96 -11.74 -7.53
N MET A 34 4.62 -10.60 -7.37
CA MET A 34 5.90 -10.52 -6.67
C MET A 34 6.24 -9.10 -6.29
N ALA A 35 7.09 -8.95 -5.27
CA ALA A 35 7.79 -7.71 -5.01
C ALA A 35 9.17 -7.95 -4.41
N GLY A 36 10.11 -7.02 -4.63
CA GLY A 36 11.46 -7.16 -4.09
C GLY A 36 12.44 -6.09 -4.54
N ASP A 37 13.56 -6.05 -3.82
CA ASP A 37 14.71 -5.24 -4.20
C ASP A 37 15.38 -5.82 -5.44
N ILE A 38 15.68 -4.96 -6.42
CA ILE A 38 16.43 -5.37 -7.60
C ILE A 38 17.92 -5.53 -7.23
N PRO A 39 18.53 -6.69 -7.46
CA PRO A 39 19.94 -6.90 -7.12
C PRO A 39 20.87 -6.11 -8.05
N GLY A 40 22.04 -5.73 -7.52
CA GLY A 40 23.08 -5.04 -8.28
C GLY A 40 23.47 -3.69 -7.69
N TRP A 41 24.73 -3.29 -7.88
CA TRP A 41 25.26 -2.00 -7.38
C TRP A 41 24.56 -0.80 -8.03
N ASN A 42 24.27 -0.89 -9.33
CA ASN A 42 23.53 0.11 -10.11
C ASN A 42 22.07 0.29 -9.68
N HIS A 43 21.56 -0.59 -8.82
CA HIS A 43 20.23 -0.52 -8.22
C HIS A 43 20.26 0.04 -6.80
N LYS A 44 21.38 0.64 -6.39
CA LYS A 44 21.57 1.35 -5.12
C LYS A 44 22.10 2.75 -5.38
N THR A 45 21.59 3.73 -4.65
CA THR A 45 22.12 5.10 -4.71
C THR A 45 22.02 5.79 -3.35
N LEU A 46 22.76 6.88 -3.17
CA LEU A 46 22.75 7.71 -1.97
C LEU A 46 22.29 9.11 -2.36
N SER A 47 21.30 9.64 -1.64
CA SER A 47 20.90 11.05 -1.76
C SER A 47 21.28 11.82 -0.51
N GLN A 48 21.76 13.06 -0.67
CA GLN A 48 22.01 13.94 0.46
C GLN A 48 20.69 14.44 1.04
N SER A 49 20.47 14.21 2.35
CA SER A 49 19.36 14.83 3.06
C SER A 49 19.72 16.27 3.41
N ARG A 50 18.76 17.19 3.28
CA ARG A 50 18.96 18.62 3.62
C ARG A 50 19.28 18.82 5.10
N ASN A 51 18.69 18.00 5.98
CA ASN A 51 18.73 18.17 7.43
C ASN A 51 19.08 16.85 8.16
N GLY A 52 19.85 15.95 7.54
CA GLY A 52 20.13 14.64 8.13
C GLY A 52 21.24 13.87 7.43
N PRO A 53 21.49 12.61 7.86
CA PRO A 53 22.45 11.76 7.19
C PRO A 53 22.01 11.47 5.74
N PRO A 54 22.96 11.13 4.85
CA PRO A 54 22.63 10.62 3.53
C PRO A 54 21.64 9.45 3.60
N GLN A 55 20.66 9.46 2.71
CA GLN A 55 19.65 8.41 2.61
C GLN A 55 20.05 7.42 1.53
N GLN A 56 20.05 6.13 1.86
CA GLN A 56 20.22 5.08 0.88
C GLN A 56 18.88 4.78 0.21
N HIS A 57 18.92 4.74 -1.12
CA HIS A 57 17.83 4.30 -1.96
C HIS A 57 18.17 2.98 -2.62
N GLN A 58 17.18 2.10 -2.68
CA GLN A 58 17.26 0.81 -3.35
C GLN A 58 16.14 0.74 -4.38
N ASN A 59 16.49 0.37 -5.60
CA ASN A 59 15.50 0.14 -6.64
C ASN A 59 14.65 -1.08 -6.26
N TYR A 60 13.34 -0.91 -6.24
CA TYR A 60 12.34 -1.85 -5.78
C TYR A 60 11.28 -2.03 -6.86
N ARG A 61 10.81 -3.26 -7.01
CA ARG A 61 9.82 -3.63 -8.02
C ARG A 61 8.62 -4.29 -7.38
N LEU A 62 7.44 -3.89 -7.83
CA LEU A 62 6.16 -4.50 -7.51
C LEU A 62 5.46 -4.91 -8.80
N VAL A 63 5.04 -6.18 -8.86
CA VAL A 63 4.31 -6.76 -9.98
C VAL A 63 2.95 -7.23 -9.49
N LEU A 64 1.90 -6.70 -10.11
CA LEU A 64 0.51 -7.05 -9.90
C LEU A 64 -0.06 -7.63 -11.20
N GLY A 65 -0.91 -8.66 -11.09
CA GLY A 65 -1.53 -9.37 -12.21
C GLY A 65 -2.85 -8.78 -12.68
N THR A 66 -3.51 -7.99 -11.85
CA THR A 66 -4.82 -7.40 -12.19
C THR A 66 -4.70 -6.38 -13.31
N ILE A 67 -5.46 -6.62 -14.38
CA ILE A 67 -5.66 -5.67 -15.47
C ILE A 67 -6.93 -4.88 -15.14
N GLY A 68 -6.78 -3.57 -15.01
CA GLY A 68 -7.88 -2.65 -14.79
C GLY A 68 -7.67 -1.37 -15.59
N ARG A 69 -8.73 -0.60 -15.72
CA ARG A 69 -8.73 0.69 -16.41
C ARG A 69 -8.96 1.81 -15.40
N SER A 70 -8.45 3.00 -15.69
CA SER A 70 -8.62 4.17 -14.81
C SER A 70 -10.10 4.40 -14.51
N LEU A 71 -10.42 4.79 -13.27
CA LEU A 71 -11.78 5.19 -12.90
C LEU A 71 -12.34 6.26 -13.85
N THR A 72 -11.51 7.16 -14.36
CA THR A 72 -11.90 8.22 -15.32
C THR A 72 -12.40 7.70 -16.67
N SER A 73 -12.13 6.45 -17.02
CA SER A 73 -12.50 5.87 -18.31
C SER A 73 -13.92 5.30 -18.34
N PHE A 74 -14.70 5.44 -17.26
CA PHE A 74 -16.03 4.86 -17.10
C PHE A 74 -16.95 5.10 -18.32
N ARG A 75 -17.73 4.07 -18.67
CA ARG A 75 -18.72 4.09 -19.77
C ARG A 75 -20.07 4.61 -19.29
N SER A 76 -20.33 4.56 -17.98
CA SER A 76 -21.55 5.09 -17.37
C SER A 76 -21.30 5.51 -15.92
N SER A 77 -22.12 6.43 -15.41
CA SER A 77 -22.06 6.82 -14.00
C SER A 77 -22.29 5.64 -13.06
N TRP A 78 -23.12 4.66 -13.48
CA TRP A 78 -23.34 3.43 -12.71
C TRP A 78 -22.05 2.64 -12.53
N GLU A 79 -21.26 2.48 -13.58
CA GLU A 79 -20.00 1.75 -13.53
C GLU A 79 -18.97 2.43 -12.62
N MET A 80 -18.86 3.77 -12.69
CA MET A 80 -18.01 4.54 -11.78
C MET A 80 -18.43 4.34 -10.33
N VAL A 81 -19.73 4.47 -10.03
CA VAL A 81 -20.26 4.28 -8.67
C VAL A 81 -20.05 2.84 -8.20
N ASN A 82 -20.24 1.84 -9.07
CA ASN A 82 -20.03 0.45 -8.74
C ASN A 82 -18.57 0.16 -8.42
N ALA A 83 -17.62 0.66 -9.22
CA ALA A 83 -16.20 0.47 -8.97
C ALA A 83 -15.76 1.07 -7.62
N VAL A 84 -16.23 2.28 -7.29
CA VAL A 84 -15.96 2.90 -5.98
C VAL A 84 -16.60 2.10 -4.85
N LYS A 85 -17.84 1.63 -5.02
CA LYS A 85 -18.54 0.80 -4.03
C LYS A 85 -17.77 -0.49 -3.73
N GLU A 86 -17.36 -1.23 -4.77
CA GLU A 86 -16.57 -2.47 -4.61
C GLU A 86 -15.22 -2.21 -3.94
N ALA A 87 -14.51 -1.16 -4.35
CA ALA A 87 -13.26 -0.73 -3.72
C ALA A 87 -13.43 -0.41 -2.23
N MET A 88 -14.57 0.18 -1.83
CA MET A 88 -14.88 0.48 -0.43
C MET A 88 -15.27 -0.74 0.38
N ILE A 89 -15.96 -1.71 -0.21
CA ILE A 89 -16.25 -2.98 0.43
C ILE A 89 -14.93 -3.72 0.71
N ALA A 90 -14.03 -3.80 -0.28
CA ALA A 90 -12.71 -4.41 -0.11
C ALA A 90 -11.91 -3.73 1.02
N HIS A 91 -11.82 -2.40 0.97
CA HIS A 91 -11.15 -1.62 2.02
C HIS A 91 -11.75 -1.84 3.41
N GLN A 92 -13.09 -1.90 3.55
CA GLN A 92 -13.73 -2.16 4.83
C GLN A 92 -13.33 -3.53 5.38
N GLN A 93 -13.33 -4.56 4.53
CA GLN A 93 -12.90 -5.90 4.93
C GLN A 93 -11.43 -5.91 5.38
N ASP A 94 -10.54 -5.22 4.66
CA ASP A 94 -9.12 -5.11 5.00
C ASP A 94 -8.92 -4.41 6.34
N PHE A 95 -9.70 -3.36 6.59
CA PHE A 95 -9.67 -2.64 7.86
C PHE A 95 -10.18 -3.50 9.02
N GLU A 96 -11.27 -4.22 8.84
CA GLU A 96 -11.86 -5.08 9.88
C GLU A 96 -10.98 -6.28 10.20
N LYS A 97 -10.40 -6.94 9.18
CA LYS A 97 -9.55 -8.12 9.32
C LYS A 97 -8.14 -7.79 9.81
N LEU A 98 -7.49 -6.81 9.19
CA LEU A 98 -6.05 -6.55 9.34
C LEU A 98 -5.70 -5.22 10.01
N ARG A 99 -6.70 -4.38 10.25
CA ARG A 99 -6.50 -3.01 10.77
C ARG A 99 -5.55 -2.18 9.89
N ILE A 100 -5.60 -2.42 8.58
CA ILE A 100 -4.87 -1.67 7.55
C ILE A 100 -5.84 -0.66 6.94
N MET A 101 -5.41 0.60 6.84
CA MET A 101 -6.16 1.67 6.19
C MET A 101 -5.35 2.20 5.00
N HIS A 102 -5.98 2.35 3.83
CA HIS A 102 -5.30 2.73 2.58
C HIS A 102 -4.67 4.13 2.61
N GLN A 103 -5.35 5.08 3.27
CA GLN A 103 -5.01 6.52 3.37
C GLN A 103 -5.16 7.34 2.09
N ASP A 104 -5.09 6.75 0.89
CA ASP A 104 -5.25 7.49 -0.37
C ASP A 104 -6.30 6.87 -1.31
N ILE A 105 -7.57 7.03 -0.94
CA ILE A 105 -8.71 6.62 -1.79
C ILE A 105 -9.01 7.78 -2.74
N SER A 106 -8.51 7.64 -3.97
CA SER A 106 -8.63 8.69 -4.99
C SER A 106 -8.95 8.10 -6.36
N VAL A 107 -9.28 8.97 -7.30
CA VAL A 107 -9.54 8.61 -8.70
C VAL A 107 -8.31 7.95 -9.35
N GLY A 108 -7.09 8.34 -8.93
CA GLY A 108 -5.85 7.78 -9.44
C GLY A 108 -5.57 6.36 -8.93
N ASN A 109 -6.08 6.03 -7.74
CA ASN A 109 -5.81 4.79 -7.03
C ASN A 109 -6.98 3.80 -7.06
N THR A 110 -8.04 4.12 -7.80
CA THR A 110 -9.17 3.22 -8.01
C THR A 110 -9.18 2.76 -9.46
N LEU A 111 -9.17 1.45 -9.69
CA LEU A 111 -9.33 0.88 -11.02
C LEU A 111 -10.72 0.28 -11.18
N ILE A 112 -11.27 0.40 -12.39
CA ILE A 112 -12.41 -0.39 -12.85
C ILE A 112 -11.83 -1.71 -13.37
N THR A 113 -12.34 -2.82 -12.86
CA THR A 113 -11.98 -4.18 -13.30
C THR A 113 -13.16 -4.81 -14.03
N GLU A 114 -12.92 -5.88 -14.80
CA GLU A 114 -13.97 -6.70 -15.38
C GLU A 114 -13.70 -8.16 -14.95
N ASP A 115 -14.72 -8.87 -14.47
CA ASP A 115 -14.60 -10.29 -14.14
C ASP A 115 -14.64 -11.17 -15.41
N THR A 116 -14.59 -12.49 -15.26
CA THR A 116 -14.64 -13.44 -16.38
C THR A 116 -15.95 -13.40 -17.16
N ASP A 117 -17.04 -12.90 -16.54
CA ASP A 117 -18.34 -12.72 -17.18
C ASP A 117 -18.47 -11.32 -17.82
N GLY A 118 -17.43 -10.48 -17.74
CA GLY A 118 -17.44 -9.09 -18.19
C GLY A 118 -18.21 -8.13 -17.28
N LYS A 119 -18.53 -8.53 -16.03
CA LYS A 119 -19.18 -7.64 -15.07
C LYS A 119 -18.14 -6.67 -14.50
N PRO A 120 -18.43 -5.35 -14.49
CA PRO A 120 -17.48 -4.38 -13.98
C PRO A 120 -17.42 -4.44 -12.45
N GLY A 121 -16.21 -4.45 -11.91
CA GLY A 121 -15.90 -4.33 -10.50
C GLY A 121 -15.02 -3.11 -10.22
N GLY A 122 -14.46 -3.04 -9.01
CA GLY A 122 -13.48 -2.02 -8.68
C GLY A 122 -12.52 -2.46 -7.59
N ILE A 123 -11.32 -1.90 -7.64
CA ILE A 123 -10.22 -2.31 -6.77
C ILE A 123 -9.32 -1.12 -6.45
N LEU A 124 -8.72 -1.15 -5.25
CA LEU A 124 -7.72 -0.18 -4.82
C LEU A 124 -6.31 -0.64 -5.18
N ILE A 125 -5.50 0.31 -5.64
CA ILE A 125 -4.06 0.17 -5.88
C ILE A 125 -3.31 1.25 -5.12
N ASP A 126 -1.98 1.14 -5.06
CA ASP A 126 -1.10 2.13 -4.42
C ASP A 126 -1.23 2.16 -2.89
N TRP A 127 -0.89 1.04 -2.27
CA TRP A 127 -0.97 0.84 -0.81
C TRP A 127 0.27 1.36 -0.06
N ASP A 128 1.16 2.09 -0.74
CA ASP A 128 2.41 2.65 -0.18
C ASP A 128 2.17 3.56 1.04
N LEU A 129 1.04 4.27 1.09
CA LEU A 129 0.69 5.19 2.17
C LEU A 129 -0.11 4.53 3.30
N CYS A 130 -0.31 3.21 3.25
CA CYS A 130 -1.19 2.56 4.21
C CYS A 130 -0.68 2.64 5.66
N GLN A 131 -1.62 2.66 6.60
CA GLN A 131 -1.31 2.62 8.02
C GLN A 131 -1.89 1.37 8.67
N SER A 132 -1.05 0.68 9.44
CA SER A 132 -1.47 -0.43 10.29
C SER A 132 -1.66 0.07 11.72
N LEU A 133 -2.90 0.01 12.23
CA LEU A 133 -3.23 0.50 13.58
C LEU A 133 -2.58 -0.32 14.69
N GLU A 134 -2.22 -1.59 14.44
CA GLU A 134 -1.42 -2.38 15.37
C GLU A 134 -0.07 -1.70 15.67
N LYS A 135 0.57 -1.12 14.65
CA LYS A 135 1.82 -0.37 14.81
C LYS A 135 1.62 0.98 15.51
N LEU A 136 0.49 1.64 15.27
CA LEU A 136 0.16 2.91 15.92
C LEU A 136 -0.07 2.72 17.42
N ASN A 137 -0.76 1.65 17.84
CA ASN A 137 -0.93 1.34 19.25
C ASN A 137 0.39 0.99 19.95
N VAL A 138 1.34 0.34 19.25
CA VAL A 138 2.67 0.06 19.81
C VAL A 138 3.47 1.36 19.96
N LYS A 139 3.48 2.26 18.96
CA LYS A 139 4.15 3.57 19.08
C LYS A 139 3.55 4.42 20.22
N HIS A 140 2.22 4.45 20.36
CA HIS A 140 1.55 5.21 21.42
C HIS A 140 1.84 4.63 22.83
N ARG A 141 1.81 3.30 22.98
CA ARG A 141 2.18 2.64 24.26
C ARG A 141 3.66 2.75 24.61
N SER A 142 4.54 2.92 23.62
CA SER A 142 5.98 3.09 23.85
C SER A 142 6.30 4.47 24.43
N ILE A 143 5.54 5.51 24.04
CA ILE A 143 5.67 6.87 24.59
C ILE A 143 5.21 6.92 26.06
N GLU A 144 4.19 6.14 26.43
CA GLU A 144 3.68 6.07 27.81
C GLU A 144 4.63 5.33 28.78
N ARG A 145 5.56 4.49 28.28
CA ARG A 145 6.48 3.72 29.14
C ARG A 145 7.77 4.46 29.54
N THR A 146 7.99 5.69 29.08
CA THR A 146 9.21 6.46 29.40
C THR A 146 9.03 7.47 30.55
N PHE A 147 7.86 7.55 31.19
CA PHE A 147 7.64 8.43 32.36
C PHE A 147 7.65 7.69 33.71
N VAL A 148 8.61 6.80 33.98
CA VAL A 148 8.95 6.44 35.36
C VAL A 148 10.44 6.13 35.50
N ALA A 149 11.29 7.15 35.55
CA ALA A 149 12.59 7.04 36.20
C ALA A 149 13.12 8.41 36.58
N GLY A 150 13.04 8.73 37.86
CA GLY A 150 13.93 9.69 38.49
C GLY A 150 13.30 11.02 38.88
N LEU A 151 12.73 11.07 40.09
CA LEU A 151 13.02 12.17 41.00
C LEU A 151 13.43 11.55 42.34
N LYS A 152 14.60 12.00 42.80
CA LYS A 152 15.22 11.67 44.08
C LYS A 152 14.40 12.20 45.25
#